data_AF-A0A9X4AKC0-F1
#
_entry.id   AF-A0A9X4AKC0-F1
#
_cell.length_a   1.000
_cell.length_b   1.000
_cell.length_c   1.000
_cell.angle_alpha   90.00
_cell.angle_beta   90.00
_cell.angle_gamma   90.00
#
_symmetry.space_group_name_H-M   'P 1'
#
loop_
_entity.id
_entity.type
_entity.pdbx_description
1 polymer ?
#
loop_
_entity_poly.entity_id
_entity_poly.type
_entity_poly.pdbx_seq_one_letter_code
_entity_poly.pdbx_strand_id
1 'polypeptide(L)'
;MEKYDLLRQRCVSYYQSKVGRTHAESDIAEFFYHLGDEFIQSIFFQDTVDDDLYLDHVGKHNFSDIEAYFTLRKKMLAADKVDFFHRETNSTYQYNVSLQHNEIESKLVDAEYIKRMGYRVARILRNKNDEMLGLSIVVPINEDTITQLAKEPVSSCYFQQLSKEMYREFSVPSETNAGWFIRMLDCLDANDTFARSFLLYNLSPLLLSGGRIITSTPLPFFQEVLKSFGFTEVPGATHYDFGTDQPSPTYILDVRGQRLSHYLDQFTNSNDASERLEVILNAYPFTVREKEVVKLILEEYSNIQIAEQLYVAEITVKKHVGRILKKVDVKNRTQLIKRLMESF
;
A
#
# COMPACT_ATOMS: atom_id res chain seq x y z
N MET A 1 5.05 14.97 22.10
CA MET A 1 4.78 14.98 20.65
C MET A 1 6.01 15.46 19.90
N GLU A 2 6.37 16.75 19.88
CA GLU A 2 7.53 17.27 19.09
C GLU A 2 8.83 16.45 19.14
N LYS A 3 9.28 16.02 20.33
CA LYS A 3 10.53 15.22 20.46
C LYS A 3 10.40 13.80 19.90
N TYR A 4 9.20 13.22 19.97
CA TYR A 4 8.91 11.88 19.44
C TYR A 4 8.86 11.92 17.91
N ASP A 5 8.18 12.91 17.34
CA ASP A 5 8.07 13.09 15.89
C ASP A 5 9.44 13.35 15.26
N LEU A 6 10.28 14.18 15.90
CA LEU A 6 11.65 14.43 15.45
C LEU A 6 12.53 13.17 15.48
N LEU A 7 12.39 12.32 16.51
CA LEU A 7 13.14 11.06 16.59
C LEU A 7 12.66 10.07 15.52
N ARG A 8 11.34 9.97 15.32
CA ARG A 8 10.72 9.15 14.28
C ARG A 8 11.23 9.55 12.89
N GLN A 9 11.22 10.84 12.57
CA GLN A 9 11.74 11.38 11.30
C GLN A 9 13.22 11.03 11.06
N ARG A 10 14.04 11.11 12.12
CA ARG A 10 15.45 10.69 12.05
C ARG A 10 15.59 9.19 11.78
N CYS A 11 14.75 8.36 12.39
CA CYS A 11 14.74 6.92 12.10
C CYS A 11 14.35 6.64 10.65
N VAL A 12 13.28 7.27 10.13
CA VAL A 12 12.87 7.12 8.73
C VAL A 12 14.01 7.50 7.78
N SER A 13 14.63 8.68 7.99
CA SER A 13 15.74 9.16 7.15
C SER A 13 16.97 8.24 7.24
N TYR A 14 17.25 7.69 8.43
CA TYR A 14 18.34 6.74 8.63
C TYR A 14 18.09 5.44 7.86
N TYR A 15 16.91 4.83 8.01
CA TYR A 15 16.58 3.58 7.33
C TYR A 15 16.45 3.76 5.82
N GLN A 16 15.94 4.89 5.34
CA GLN A 16 15.95 5.23 3.92
C GLN A 16 17.37 5.20 3.33
N SER A 17 18.31 5.89 3.98
CA SER A 17 19.72 5.92 3.57
C SER A 17 20.38 4.54 3.70
N LYS A 18 19.99 3.77 4.71
CA LYS A 18 20.51 2.43 4.97
C LYS A 18 20.04 1.43 3.92
N VAL A 19 18.75 1.42 3.56
CA VAL A 19 18.16 0.56 2.51
C VAL A 19 18.92 0.72 1.20
N GLY A 20 19.22 1.95 0.78
CA GLY A 20 20.00 2.21 -0.44
C GLY A 20 21.45 1.70 -0.39
N ARG A 21 22.00 1.40 0.80
CA ARG A 21 23.37 0.90 0.98
C ARG A 21 23.43 -0.60 1.19
N THR A 22 22.61 -1.12 2.11
CA THR A 22 22.67 -2.52 2.57
C THR A 22 21.78 -3.44 1.74
N HIS A 23 20.68 -2.92 1.20
CA HIS A 23 19.62 -3.72 0.58
C HIS A 23 19.18 -4.89 1.48
N ALA A 24 19.12 -4.67 2.80
CA ALA A 24 18.67 -5.69 3.74
C ALA A 24 17.14 -5.60 3.93
N GLU A 25 16.47 -6.75 3.93
CA GLU A 25 15.01 -6.84 4.10
C GLU A 25 14.52 -6.19 5.40
N SER A 26 15.26 -6.41 6.50
CA SER A 26 14.98 -5.80 7.80
C SER A 26 15.02 -4.27 7.77
N ASP A 27 15.84 -3.66 6.91
CA ASP A 27 15.95 -2.20 6.83
C ASP A 27 14.72 -1.57 6.14
N ILE A 28 14.08 -2.29 5.20
CA ILE A 28 12.81 -1.85 4.60
C ILE A 28 11.67 -1.94 5.59
N ALA A 29 11.59 -3.05 6.33
CA ALA A 29 10.60 -3.24 7.37
C ALA A 29 10.64 -2.09 8.38
N GLU A 30 11.83 -1.76 8.87
CA GLU A 30 12.06 -0.66 9.81
C GLU A 30 11.73 0.71 9.20
N PHE A 31 12.00 0.92 7.91
CA PHE A 31 11.60 2.15 7.21
C PHE A 31 10.08 2.37 7.27
N PHE A 32 9.29 1.37 6.88
CA PHE A 32 7.82 1.48 6.89
C PHE A 32 7.25 1.50 8.31
N TYR A 33 7.85 0.76 9.24
CA TYR A 33 7.46 0.81 10.65
C TYR A 33 7.56 2.23 11.21
N HIS A 34 8.65 2.95 10.91
CA HIS A 34 8.85 4.30 11.40
C HIS A 34 8.15 5.39 10.58
N LEU A 35 7.59 5.08 9.42
CA LEU A 35 6.99 6.08 8.54
C LEU A 35 5.88 6.87 9.25
N GLY A 36 5.15 6.21 10.15
CA GLY A 36 4.03 6.79 10.90
C GLY A 36 2.85 7.14 9.99
N ASP A 37 2.75 6.48 8.84
CA ASP A 37 1.51 6.41 8.08
C ASP A 37 0.59 5.40 8.80
N GLU A 38 -0.49 5.91 9.39
CA GLU A 38 -1.41 5.14 10.22
C GLU A 38 -2.05 3.97 9.45
N PHE A 39 -2.30 4.16 8.16
CA PHE A 39 -2.92 3.16 7.32
C PHE A 39 -1.95 2.02 7.03
N ILE A 40 -0.70 2.34 6.66
CA ILE A 40 0.38 1.36 6.46
C ILE A 40 0.68 0.61 7.76
N GLN A 41 0.77 1.31 8.89
CA GLN A 41 1.02 0.66 10.19
C GLN A 41 -0.11 -0.31 10.56
N SER A 42 -1.38 0.09 10.40
CA SER A 42 -2.53 -0.76 10.73
C SER A 42 -2.61 -2.06 9.91
N ILE A 43 -2.01 -2.08 8.72
CA ILE A 43 -2.08 -3.21 7.78
C ILE A 43 -0.88 -4.15 7.94
N PHE A 44 0.32 -3.62 8.20
CA PHE A 44 1.58 -4.38 8.10
C PHE A 44 2.23 -4.70 9.45
N PHE A 45 2.02 -3.87 10.47
CA PHE A 45 2.79 -3.94 11.71
C PHE A 45 1.85 -4.12 12.91
N GLN A 46 1.84 -5.32 13.47
CA GLN A 46 1.24 -5.60 14.77
C GLN A 46 2.34 -5.69 15.84
N ASP A 47 2.05 -5.26 17.07
CA ASP A 47 3.01 -5.20 18.18
C ASP A 47 3.70 -6.53 18.51
N THR A 48 3.11 -7.66 18.09
CA THR A 48 3.70 -8.99 18.18
C THR A 48 3.84 -9.56 16.78
N VAL A 49 5.06 -9.56 16.24
CA VAL A 49 5.42 -10.54 15.21
C VAL A 49 5.23 -11.89 15.88
N ASP A 50 4.29 -12.67 15.38
CA ASP A 50 4.20 -14.05 15.80
C ASP A 50 5.39 -14.78 15.19
N ASP A 51 6.48 -14.89 15.95
CA ASP A 51 7.70 -15.62 15.58
C ASP A 51 7.43 -17.09 15.23
N ASP A 52 6.20 -17.57 15.46
CA ASP A 52 5.76 -18.91 15.11
C ASP A 52 5.29 -19.06 13.65
N LEU A 53 5.19 -17.98 12.86
CA LEU A 53 4.75 -18.04 11.46
C LEU A 53 5.91 -18.15 10.47
N TYR A 54 5.74 -18.97 9.43
CA TYR A 54 6.73 -19.09 8.36
C TYR A 54 6.10 -19.40 6.99
N LEU A 55 6.84 -19.07 5.92
CA LEU A 55 6.47 -19.40 4.55
C LEU A 55 7.25 -20.63 4.05
N ASP A 56 6.53 -21.71 3.78
CA ASP A 56 7.08 -22.93 3.19
C ASP A 56 7.00 -22.89 1.65
N HIS A 57 8.01 -23.43 0.97
CA HIS A 57 8.05 -23.48 -0.48
C HIS A 57 7.17 -24.60 -1.02
N VAL A 58 6.31 -24.30 -1.99
CA VAL A 58 5.54 -25.35 -2.67
C VAL A 58 6.44 -26.15 -3.60
N GLY A 59 6.28 -27.47 -3.55
CA GLY A 59 6.94 -28.43 -4.43
C GLY A 59 6.12 -29.71 -4.56
N LYS A 60 6.62 -30.69 -5.33
CA LYS A 60 5.89 -31.96 -5.54
C LYS A 60 5.56 -32.71 -4.25
N HIS A 61 6.38 -32.55 -3.21
CA HIS A 61 6.29 -33.32 -1.96
C HIS A 61 5.20 -32.81 -1.02
N ASN A 62 4.84 -31.52 -1.06
CA ASN A 62 3.81 -30.90 -0.23
C ASN A 62 2.61 -30.38 -1.06
N PHE A 63 2.53 -30.76 -2.34
CA PHE A 63 1.49 -30.25 -3.24
C PHE A 63 0.06 -30.72 -2.86
N SER A 64 -0.05 -31.86 -2.18
CA SER A 64 -1.33 -32.33 -1.62
C SER A 64 -1.98 -31.30 -0.69
N ASP A 65 -1.17 -30.49 0.00
CA ASP A 65 -1.67 -29.50 0.95
C ASP A 65 -2.32 -28.33 0.21
N ILE A 66 -1.78 -27.96 -0.96
CA ILE A 66 -2.40 -26.97 -1.86
C ILE A 66 -3.74 -27.49 -2.40
N GLU A 67 -3.81 -28.76 -2.82
CA GLU A 67 -5.05 -29.37 -3.30
C GLU A 67 -6.10 -29.43 -2.17
N ALA A 68 -5.69 -29.78 -0.96
CA ALA A 68 -6.54 -29.78 0.22
C ALA A 68 -7.01 -28.36 0.59
N TYR A 69 -6.12 -27.37 0.53
CA TYR A 69 -6.42 -25.96 0.80
C TYR A 69 -7.52 -25.43 -0.11
N PHE A 70 -7.36 -25.56 -1.44
CA PHE A 70 -8.37 -25.09 -2.38
C PHE A 70 -9.68 -25.88 -2.27
N THR A 71 -9.62 -27.16 -1.92
CA THR A 71 -10.82 -27.97 -1.63
C THR A 71 -11.57 -27.45 -0.41
N LEU A 72 -10.85 -27.12 0.66
CA LEU A 72 -11.41 -26.55 1.88
C LEU A 72 -11.98 -25.15 1.63
N ARG A 73 -11.22 -24.28 0.94
CA ARG A 73 -11.64 -22.92 0.61
C ARG A 73 -12.94 -22.88 -0.18
N LYS A 74 -13.10 -23.78 -1.17
CA LYS A 74 -14.36 -23.94 -1.93
C LYS A 74 -15.55 -24.36 -1.07
N LYS A 75 -15.33 -25.11 0.01
CA LYS A 75 -16.39 -25.52 0.96
C LYS A 75 -16.75 -24.42 1.95
N MET A 76 -15.81 -23.51 2.23
CA MET A 76 -15.95 -22.43 3.21
C MET A 76 -16.32 -21.08 2.58
N LEU A 77 -16.72 -21.05 1.31
CA LEU A 77 -17.09 -19.81 0.62
C LEU A 77 -18.18 -19.06 1.39
N ALA A 78 -17.84 -17.86 1.83
CA ALA A 78 -18.72 -16.94 2.54
C ALA A 78 -18.46 -15.51 2.03
N ALA A 79 -19.33 -14.58 2.38
CA ALA A 79 -18.98 -13.17 2.31
C ALA A 79 -18.06 -12.86 3.51
N ASP A 80 -16.96 -12.17 3.26
CA ASP A 80 -16.02 -11.81 4.32
C ASP A 80 -16.24 -10.35 4.72
N LYS A 81 -16.19 -10.11 6.03
CA LYS A 81 -16.09 -8.77 6.60
C LYS A 81 -14.86 -8.76 7.48
N VAL A 82 -13.92 -7.88 7.17
CA VAL A 82 -12.64 -7.81 7.87
C VAL A 82 -12.43 -6.39 8.35
N ASP A 83 -12.06 -6.28 9.61
CA ASP A 83 -11.76 -5.02 10.27
C ASP A 83 -10.23 -4.87 10.42
N PHE A 84 -9.68 -3.79 9.88
CA PHE A 84 -8.32 -3.33 10.19
C PHE A 84 -8.42 -2.28 11.28
N PHE A 85 -7.90 -2.60 12.46
CA PHE A 85 -7.96 -1.74 13.62
C PHE A 85 -6.61 -1.05 13.86
N HIS A 86 -6.64 0.26 14.01
CA HIS A 86 -5.49 1.05 14.41
C HIS A 86 -5.60 1.43 15.89
N ARG A 87 -4.68 0.93 16.72
CA ARG A 87 -4.71 1.13 18.19
C ARG A 87 -4.39 2.56 18.61
N GLU A 88 -3.48 3.26 17.92
CA GLU A 88 -3.04 4.60 18.35
C GLU A 88 -4.10 5.68 18.09
N THR A 89 -4.82 5.58 16.96
CA THR A 89 -5.89 6.53 16.61
C THR A 89 -7.29 6.00 16.88
N ASN A 90 -7.40 4.76 17.35
CA ASN A 90 -8.66 4.08 17.66
C ASN A 90 -9.63 4.07 16.46
N SER A 91 -9.06 4.03 15.24
CA SER A 91 -9.80 4.01 13.97
C SER A 91 -9.94 2.58 13.46
N THR A 92 -11.06 2.30 12.78
CA THR A 92 -11.33 1.00 12.17
C THR A 92 -11.64 1.19 10.69
N TYR A 93 -10.89 0.51 9.83
CA TYR A 93 -11.17 0.40 8.41
C TYR A 93 -11.85 -0.94 8.15
N GLN A 94 -13.13 -0.91 7.80
CA GLN A 94 -13.87 -2.12 7.44
C GLN A 94 -13.80 -2.32 5.93
N TYR A 95 -13.49 -3.53 5.48
CA TYR A 95 -13.73 -3.92 4.09
C TYR A 95 -14.56 -5.18 4.01
N ASN A 96 -15.43 -5.22 3.01
CA ASN A 96 -16.35 -6.33 2.76
C ASN A 96 -16.01 -6.96 1.42
N VAL A 97 -15.92 -8.27 1.38
CA VAL A 97 -15.83 -9.07 0.15
C VAL A 97 -17.13 -9.81 -0.02
N SER A 98 -17.77 -9.66 -1.18
CA SER A 98 -19.03 -10.34 -1.46
C SER A 98 -18.79 -11.84 -1.68
N LEU A 99 -19.79 -12.66 -1.35
CA LEU A 99 -19.76 -14.08 -1.68
C LEU A 99 -19.55 -14.30 -3.19
N GLN A 100 -20.19 -13.47 -4.03
CA GLN A 100 -20.04 -13.52 -5.49
C GLN A 100 -18.58 -13.32 -5.92
N HIS A 101 -17.86 -12.37 -5.32
CA HIS A 101 -16.44 -12.17 -5.60
C HIS A 101 -15.64 -13.45 -5.25
N ASN A 102 -15.84 -13.99 -4.05
CA ASN A 102 -15.15 -15.19 -3.57
C ASN A 102 -15.47 -16.42 -4.45
N GLU A 103 -16.70 -16.57 -4.91
CA GLU A 103 -17.10 -17.62 -5.85
C GLU A 103 -16.38 -17.50 -7.20
N ILE A 104 -16.22 -16.28 -7.73
CA ILE A 104 -15.51 -16.04 -8.98
C ILE A 104 -14.01 -16.30 -8.79
N GLU A 105 -13.40 -15.75 -7.74
CA GLU A 105 -11.97 -15.95 -7.46
C GLU A 105 -11.63 -17.46 -7.34
N SER A 106 -12.50 -18.25 -6.69
CA SER A 106 -12.33 -19.71 -6.57
C SER A 106 -12.34 -20.48 -7.91
N LYS A 107 -12.77 -19.83 -9.00
CA LYS A 107 -12.75 -20.36 -10.38
C LYS A 107 -11.55 -19.82 -11.18
N LEU A 108 -11.01 -18.66 -10.80
CA LEU A 108 -9.89 -18.01 -11.49
C LEU A 108 -8.53 -18.53 -11.01
N VAL A 109 -8.43 -19.01 -9.77
CA VAL A 109 -7.19 -19.55 -9.20
C VAL A 109 -7.46 -20.81 -8.38
N ASP A 110 -6.65 -21.84 -8.63
CA ASP A 110 -6.73 -23.13 -7.96
C ASP A 110 -5.36 -23.84 -7.95
N ALA A 111 -5.34 -25.10 -7.51
CA ALA A 111 -4.12 -25.90 -7.53
C ALA A 111 -3.57 -26.09 -8.96
N GLU A 112 -4.43 -26.23 -9.97
CA GLU A 112 -3.99 -26.38 -11.36
C GLU A 112 -3.35 -25.11 -11.90
N TYR A 113 -3.79 -23.92 -11.48
CA TYR A 113 -3.08 -22.67 -11.76
C TYR A 113 -1.63 -22.74 -11.29
N ILE A 114 -1.37 -23.19 -10.05
CA ILE A 114 -0.01 -23.30 -9.52
C ILE A 114 0.80 -24.35 -10.29
N LYS A 115 0.20 -25.48 -10.70
CA LYS A 115 0.88 -26.47 -11.56
C LYS A 115 1.30 -25.86 -12.90
N ARG A 116 0.42 -25.08 -13.54
CA ARG A 116 0.70 -24.42 -14.84
C ARG A 116 1.78 -23.35 -14.73
N MET A 117 1.77 -22.56 -13.65
CA MET A 117 2.75 -21.51 -13.41
C MET A 117 4.10 -22.04 -12.87
N GLY A 118 4.11 -23.27 -12.36
CA GLY A 118 5.25 -23.90 -11.69
C GLY A 118 5.21 -23.71 -10.18
N TYR A 119 5.61 -24.73 -9.43
CA TYR A 119 5.42 -24.76 -7.97
C TYR A 119 6.03 -23.58 -7.21
N ARG A 120 7.15 -23.03 -7.70
CA ARG A 120 7.89 -21.97 -7.01
C ARG A 120 7.16 -20.64 -6.93
N VAL A 121 6.07 -20.45 -7.67
CA VAL A 121 5.25 -19.22 -7.60
C VAL A 121 4.42 -19.12 -6.33
N ALA A 122 4.26 -20.24 -5.61
CA ALA A 122 3.43 -20.31 -4.42
C ALA A 122 4.25 -20.63 -3.16
N ARG A 123 3.82 -20.06 -2.04
CA ARG A 123 4.34 -20.35 -0.70
C ARG A 123 3.19 -20.57 0.28
N ILE A 124 3.30 -21.59 1.10
CA ILE A 124 2.30 -21.94 2.11
C ILE A 124 2.63 -21.18 3.39
N LEU A 125 1.65 -20.47 3.95
CA LEU A 125 1.79 -19.92 5.29
C LEU A 125 1.46 -21.00 6.32
N ARG A 126 2.40 -21.25 7.22
CA ARG A 126 2.24 -22.18 8.34
C ARG A 126 2.54 -21.52 9.68
N ASN A 127 2.00 -22.11 10.74
CA ASN A 127 2.46 -21.86 12.11
C ASN A 127 3.51 -22.91 12.55
N LYS A 128 4.04 -22.75 13.77
CA LYS A 128 5.01 -23.68 14.39
C LYS A 128 4.56 -25.12 14.53
N ASN A 129 3.26 -25.39 14.44
CA ASN A 129 2.68 -26.74 14.51
C ASN A 129 2.52 -27.35 13.11
N ASP A 130 3.08 -26.73 12.07
CA ASP A 130 2.94 -27.06 10.65
C ASP A 130 1.51 -26.95 10.12
N GLU A 131 0.62 -26.27 10.83
CA GLU A 131 -0.76 -26.05 10.38
C GLU A 131 -0.77 -24.99 9.29
N MET A 132 -1.39 -25.30 8.15
CA MET A 132 -1.54 -24.36 7.04
C MET A 132 -2.60 -23.31 7.38
N LEU A 133 -2.20 -22.04 7.37
CA LEU A 133 -3.08 -20.91 7.67
C LEU A 133 -3.46 -20.11 6.42
N GLY A 134 -2.65 -20.19 5.37
CA GLY A 134 -2.83 -19.36 4.19
C GLY A 134 -1.89 -19.70 3.04
N LEU A 135 -1.95 -18.88 2.00
CA LEU A 135 -1.24 -19.08 0.74
C LEU A 135 -0.83 -17.74 0.15
N SER A 136 0.43 -17.65 -0.29
CA SER A 136 0.95 -16.54 -1.10
C SER A 136 1.23 -17.05 -2.51
N ILE A 137 0.73 -16.35 -3.53
CA ILE A 137 1.01 -16.62 -4.94
C ILE A 137 1.60 -15.35 -5.56
N VAL A 138 2.92 -15.36 -5.74
CA VAL A 138 3.69 -14.29 -6.35
C VAL A 138 4.49 -14.89 -7.51
N VAL A 139 4.08 -14.55 -8.73
CA VAL A 139 4.66 -15.10 -9.95
C VAL A 139 5.89 -14.28 -10.32
N PRO A 140 7.11 -14.85 -10.31
CA PRO A 140 8.27 -14.17 -10.88
C PRO A 140 8.07 -13.98 -12.38
N ILE A 141 8.48 -12.84 -12.93
CA ILE A 141 8.35 -12.52 -14.35
C ILE A 141 9.71 -12.75 -15.03
N ASN A 142 9.77 -13.79 -15.85
CA ASN A 142 10.94 -14.20 -16.63
C ASN A 142 10.48 -14.98 -17.88
N GLU A 143 11.41 -15.57 -18.62
CA GLU A 143 11.12 -16.33 -19.84
C GLU A 143 10.14 -17.51 -19.65
N ASP A 144 10.13 -18.14 -18.47
CA ASP A 144 9.25 -19.29 -18.17
C ASP A 144 7.80 -18.86 -17.97
N THR A 145 7.58 -17.70 -17.36
CA THR A 145 6.24 -17.30 -16.87
C THR A 145 5.56 -16.24 -17.73
N ILE A 146 6.31 -15.40 -18.45
CA ILE A 146 5.76 -14.24 -19.18
C ILE A 146 4.67 -14.65 -20.19
N THR A 147 4.89 -15.76 -20.89
CA THR A 147 3.94 -16.27 -21.89
C THR A 147 2.67 -16.83 -21.23
N GLN A 148 2.79 -17.41 -20.03
CA GLN A 148 1.66 -17.94 -19.29
C GLN A 148 0.86 -16.81 -18.63
N LEU A 149 1.53 -15.78 -18.10
CA LEU A 149 0.89 -14.57 -17.58
C LEU A 149 0.06 -13.84 -18.65
N ALA A 150 0.46 -13.90 -19.91
CA ALA A 150 -0.33 -13.39 -21.04
C ALA A 150 -1.58 -14.22 -21.38
N LYS A 151 -1.75 -15.42 -20.81
CA LYS A 151 -2.88 -16.32 -21.07
C LYS A 151 -3.82 -16.50 -19.89
N GLU A 152 -3.32 -16.35 -18.66
CA GLU A 152 -4.13 -16.53 -17.47
C GLU A 152 -5.07 -15.33 -17.23
N PRO A 153 -6.28 -15.58 -16.69
CA PRO A 153 -7.14 -14.51 -16.20
C PRO A 153 -6.42 -13.63 -15.17
N VAL A 154 -6.90 -12.40 -14.98
CA VAL A 154 -6.35 -11.35 -14.12
C VAL A 154 -5.05 -10.75 -14.65
N SER A 155 -4.07 -11.56 -15.05
CA SER A 155 -2.78 -11.07 -15.56
C SER A 155 -2.83 -10.72 -17.05
N SER A 156 -3.57 -11.48 -17.86
CA SER A 156 -3.50 -11.41 -19.34
C SER A 156 -3.70 -10.01 -19.91
N CYS A 157 -4.60 -9.20 -19.33
CA CYS A 157 -4.88 -7.83 -19.79
C CYS A 157 -3.61 -6.97 -19.88
N TYR A 158 -2.71 -7.05 -18.89
CA TYR A 158 -1.45 -6.32 -18.92
C TYR A 158 -0.41 -6.97 -19.85
N PHE A 159 -0.27 -8.29 -19.78
CA PHE A 159 0.83 -8.98 -20.49
C PHE A 159 0.59 -9.15 -22.00
N GLN A 160 -0.67 -9.20 -22.47
CA GLN A 160 -0.99 -9.31 -23.90
C GLN A 160 -0.70 -8.03 -24.69
N GLN A 161 -0.78 -6.87 -24.03
CA GLN A 161 -0.60 -5.57 -24.67
C GLN A 161 0.83 -5.02 -24.55
N LEU A 162 1.78 -5.82 -24.04
CA LEU A 162 3.17 -5.41 -23.93
C LEU A 162 3.74 -5.09 -25.32
N SER A 163 4.50 -3.99 -25.40
CA SER A 163 5.31 -3.73 -26.60
C SER A 163 6.38 -4.82 -26.76
N LYS A 164 6.95 -4.95 -27.96
CA LYS A 164 8.02 -5.92 -28.22
C LYS A 164 9.24 -5.66 -27.34
N GLU A 165 9.52 -4.40 -27.04
CA GLU A 165 10.60 -3.96 -26.16
C GLU A 165 10.33 -4.40 -24.72
N MET A 166 9.14 -4.12 -24.17
CA MET A 166 8.79 -4.53 -22.81
C MET A 166 8.74 -6.05 -22.66
N TYR A 167 8.22 -6.76 -23.66
CA TYR A 167 8.22 -8.23 -23.64
C TYR A 167 9.64 -8.79 -23.55
N ARG A 168 10.59 -8.20 -24.28
CA ARG A 168 12.02 -8.57 -24.19
C ARG A 168 12.62 -8.23 -22.83
N GLU A 169 12.28 -7.08 -22.25
CA GLU A 169 12.74 -6.70 -20.90
C GLU A 169 12.29 -7.69 -19.83
N PHE A 170 11.11 -8.27 -19.99
CA PHE A 170 10.57 -9.27 -19.05
C PHE A 170 11.03 -10.70 -19.35
N SER A 171 11.56 -10.98 -20.54
CA SER A 171 12.04 -12.30 -20.98
C SER A 171 13.50 -12.54 -20.59
N VAL A 172 13.83 -12.31 -19.31
CA VAL A 172 15.14 -12.62 -18.73
C VAL A 172 15.27 -14.13 -18.45
N PRO A 173 16.50 -14.68 -18.35
CA PRO A 173 16.71 -16.10 -18.05
C PRO A 173 15.98 -16.54 -16.79
N SER A 174 15.49 -17.78 -16.77
CA SER A 174 14.70 -18.37 -15.67
C SER A 174 15.37 -18.36 -14.28
N GLU A 175 16.69 -18.24 -14.22
CA GLU A 175 17.43 -18.11 -12.95
C GLU A 175 17.35 -16.70 -12.35
N THR A 176 16.85 -15.73 -13.11
CA THR A 176 16.69 -14.32 -12.74
C THR A 176 15.25 -13.86 -12.95
N ASN A 177 14.90 -12.68 -12.44
CA ASN A 177 13.55 -12.14 -12.55
C ASN A 177 13.61 -10.66 -12.91
N ALA A 178 12.79 -10.23 -13.87
CA ALA A 178 12.64 -8.82 -14.27
C ALA A 178 11.53 -8.11 -13.47
N GLY A 179 10.70 -8.88 -12.77
CA GLY A 179 9.59 -8.39 -11.98
C GLY A 179 8.83 -9.51 -11.29
N TRP A 180 7.75 -9.15 -10.61
CA TRP A 180 6.86 -10.05 -9.89
C TRP A 180 5.42 -9.63 -10.13
N PHE A 181 4.56 -10.59 -10.41
CA PHE A 181 3.12 -10.41 -10.45
C PHE A 181 2.49 -11.00 -9.18
N ILE A 182 1.98 -10.15 -8.29
CA ILE A 182 1.27 -10.59 -7.08
C ILE A 182 -0.12 -11.03 -7.50
N ARG A 183 -0.35 -12.35 -7.57
CA ARG A 183 -1.63 -12.92 -8.00
C ARG A 183 -2.61 -13.01 -6.83
N MET A 184 -2.16 -13.48 -5.67
CA MET A 184 -3.04 -13.74 -4.53
C MET A 184 -2.27 -13.77 -3.22
N LEU A 185 -2.85 -13.17 -2.19
CA LEU A 185 -2.54 -13.44 -0.78
C LEU A 185 -3.85 -13.87 -0.13
N ASP A 186 -3.90 -15.06 0.44
CA ASP A 186 -5.12 -15.62 1.01
C ASP A 186 -4.85 -16.24 2.37
N CYS A 187 -5.81 -16.09 3.28
CA CYS A 187 -5.83 -16.72 4.59
C CYS A 187 -7.11 -17.55 4.71
N LEU A 188 -7.04 -18.70 5.40
CA LEU A 188 -8.22 -19.53 5.66
C LEU A 188 -9.25 -18.77 6.51
N ASP A 189 -8.79 -18.09 7.55
CA ASP A 189 -9.59 -17.17 8.36
C ASP A 189 -9.24 -15.73 8.00
N ALA A 190 -10.20 -15.00 7.42
CA ALA A 190 -10.01 -13.60 7.06
C ALA A 190 -9.86 -12.68 8.29
N ASN A 191 -10.29 -13.13 9.48
CA ASN A 191 -10.15 -12.40 10.73
C ASN A 191 -8.80 -12.66 11.42
N ASP A 192 -8.04 -13.66 10.97
CA ASP A 192 -6.68 -13.88 11.47
C ASP A 192 -5.77 -12.74 11.00
N THR A 193 -5.57 -11.80 11.91
CA THR A 193 -4.83 -10.58 11.60
C THR A 193 -3.32 -10.82 11.62
N PHE A 194 -2.84 -11.82 12.36
CA PHE A 194 -1.42 -12.19 12.35
C PHE A 194 -1.04 -12.81 11.02
N ALA A 195 -1.81 -13.78 10.54
CA ALA A 195 -1.59 -14.40 9.23
C ALA A 195 -1.60 -13.38 8.08
N ARG A 196 -2.60 -12.49 8.07
CA ARG A 196 -2.72 -11.41 7.07
C ARG A 196 -1.54 -10.46 7.08
N SER A 197 -1.20 -9.93 8.26
CA SER A 197 -0.10 -8.97 8.42
C SER A 197 1.23 -9.62 8.01
N PHE A 198 1.43 -10.89 8.37
CA PHE A 198 2.62 -11.65 7.99
C PHE A 198 2.74 -11.84 6.47
N LEU A 199 1.66 -12.21 5.76
CA LEU A 199 1.68 -12.33 4.30
C LEU A 199 2.05 -11.01 3.61
N LEU A 200 1.48 -9.91 4.08
CA LEU A 200 1.74 -8.58 3.54
C LEU A 200 3.16 -8.11 3.84
N TYR A 201 3.63 -8.31 5.08
CA TYR A 201 5.01 -8.02 5.48
C TYR A 201 6.04 -8.76 4.61
N ASN A 202 5.76 -10.03 4.28
CA ASN A 202 6.62 -10.86 3.44
C ASN A 202 6.66 -10.44 1.95
N LEU A 203 5.89 -9.42 1.54
CA LEU A 203 6.06 -8.77 0.24
C LEU A 203 7.14 -7.68 0.24
N SER A 204 7.57 -7.18 1.40
CA SER A 204 8.58 -6.11 1.50
C SER A 204 9.90 -6.41 0.76
N PRO A 205 10.41 -7.66 0.68
CA PRO A 205 11.61 -7.96 -0.10
C PRO A 205 11.46 -7.67 -1.61
N LEU A 206 10.23 -7.66 -2.13
CA LEU A 206 9.98 -7.31 -3.54
C LEU A 206 10.39 -5.87 -3.85
N LEU A 207 10.49 -4.98 -2.87
CA LEU A 207 10.98 -3.61 -3.08
C LEU A 207 12.50 -3.56 -3.33
N LEU A 208 13.26 -4.52 -2.77
CA LEU A 208 14.72 -4.66 -2.96
C LEU A 208 15.09 -5.43 -4.22
N SER A 209 14.09 -5.99 -4.87
CA SER A 209 14.22 -6.92 -5.97
C SER A 209 14.84 -6.31 -7.24
N GLY A 210 14.81 -4.97 -7.34
CA GLY A 210 15.33 -4.24 -8.49
C GLY A 210 14.56 -4.52 -9.78
N GLY A 211 13.30 -4.98 -9.71
CA GLY A 211 12.41 -5.19 -10.85
C GLY A 211 11.12 -4.38 -10.78
N ARG A 212 10.07 -4.87 -11.44
CA ARG A 212 8.71 -4.28 -11.40
C ARG A 212 7.77 -5.17 -10.61
N ILE A 213 6.94 -4.58 -9.75
CA ILE A 213 5.89 -5.27 -9.01
C ILE A 213 4.56 -4.91 -9.64
N ILE A 214 3.79 -5.92 -10.06
CA ILE A 214 2.53 -5.74 -10.79
C ILE A 214 1.43 -6.52 -10.07
N THR A 215 0.23 -5.96 -10.01
CA THR A 215 -0.95 -6.66 -9.49
C THR A 215 -2.22 -6.01 -10.01
N SER A 216 -3.35 -6.70 -9.93
CA SER A 216 -4.65 -6.20 -10.36
C SER A 216 -5.71 -6.62 -9.36
N THR A 217 -6.66 -5.74 -9.06
CA THR A 217 -7.72 -6.04 -8.09
C THR A 217 -9.01 -5.25 -8.37
N PRO A 218 -10.19 -5.88 -8.31
CA PRO A 218 -11.48 -5.19 -8.36
C PRO A 218 -11.82 -4.50 -7.04
N LEU A 219 -11.14 -4.85 -5.94
CA LEU A 219 -11.56 -4.48 -4.59
C LEU A 219 -11.09 -3.04 -4.28
N PRO A 220 -12.00 -2.08 -4.08
CA PRO A 220 -11.63 -0.66 -3.91
C PRO A 220 -10.67 -0.43 -2.74
N PHE A 221 -10.84 -1.17 -1.64
CA PHE A 221 -9.92 -1.10 -0.50
C PHE A 221 -8.47 -1.37 -0.92
N PHE A 222 -8.22 -2.46 -1.63
CA PHE A 222 -6.87 -2.80 -2.08
C PHE A 222 -6.35 -1.86 -3.18
N GLN A 223 -7.23 -1.26 -3.99
CA GLN A 223 -6.83 -0.20 -4.91
C GLN A 223 -6.28 1.03 -4.17
N GLU A 224 -6.94 1.45 -3.09
CA GLU A 224 -6.43 2.52 -2.23
C GLU A 224 -5.14 2.13 -1.52
N VAL A 225 -5.01 0.87 -1.05
CA VAL A 225 -3.73 0.35 -0.51
C VAL A 225 -2.62 0.50 -1.53
N LEU A 226 -2.83 0.04 -2.76
CA LEU A 226 -1.81 0.10 -3.81
C LEU A 226 -1.38 1.55 -4.08
N LYS A 227 -2.34 2.48 -4.20
CA LYS A 227 -2.04 3.91 -4.40
C LYS A 227 -1.26 4.52 -3.23
N SER A 228 -1.65 4.24 -1.99
CA SER A 228 -0.94 4.70 -0.79
C SER A 228 0.49 4.15 -0.72
N PHE A 229 0.71 2.94 -1.26
CA PHE A 229 2.03 2.35 -1.41
C PHE A 229 2.78 2.80 -2.65
N GLY A 230 2.32 3.85 -3.36
CA GLY A 230 2.99 4.45 -4.51
C GLY A 230 2.85 3.66 -5.82
N PHE A 231 2.00 2.63 -5.88
CA PHE A 231 1.68 1.99 -7.15
C PHE A 231 0.88 2.95 -8.03
N THR A 232 1.17 2.90 -9.34
CA THR A 232 0.44 3.67 -10.34
C THR A 232 -0.42 2.75 -11.19
N GLU A 233 -1.65 3.15 -11.48
CA GLU A 233 -2.51 2.45 -12.44
C GLU A 233 -1.87 2.47 -13.83
N VAL A 234 -1.90 1.33 -14.53
CA VAL A 234 -1.42 1.20 -15.90
C VAL A 234 -2.57 1.55 -16.86
N PRO A 235 -2.46 2.64 -17.64
CA PRO A 235 -3.54 3.05 -18.54
C PRO A 235 -3.89 1.94 -19.55
N GLY A 236 -5.19 1.65 -19.67
CA GLY A 236 -5.70 0.65 -20.60
C GLY A 236 -5.56 -0.80 -20.12
N ALA A 237 -4.99 -1.05 -18.94
CA ALA A 237 -4.82 -2.38 -18.37
C ALA A 237 -5.90 -2.73 -17.33
N THR A 238 -7.17 -2.46 -17.65
CA THR A 238 -8.31 -2.77 -16.77
C THR A 238 -9.08 -3.96 -17.32
N HIS A 239 -9.22 -5.02 -16.51
CA HIS A 239 -9.96 -6.23 -16.87
C HIS A 239 -11.25 -6.36 -16.07
N TYR A 240 -12.10 -7.31 -16.46
CA TYR A 240 -13.44 -7.53 -15.90
C TYR A 240 -13.67 -9.00 -15.53
N ASP A 241 -12.60 -9.73 -15.21
CA ASP A 241 -12.68 -11.17 -14.93
C ASP A 241 -13.53 -11.49 -13.68
N PHE A 242 -13.71 -10.49 -12.81
CA PHE A 242 -14.55 -10.57 -11.61
C PHE A 242 -16.02 -10.17 -11.84
N GLY A 243 -16.39 -9.84 -13.08
CA GLY A 243 -17.72 -9.36 -13.44
C GLY A 243 -17.67 -8.08 -14.28
N THR A 244 -18.65 -7.89 -15.15
CA THR A 244 -18.72 -6.72 -16.06
C THR A 244 -18.87 -5.39 -15.32
N ASP A 245 -19.35 -5.43 -14.07
CA ASP A 245 -19.52 -4.31 -13.15
C ASP A 245 -18.37 -4.19 -12.13
N GLN A 246 -17.34 -5.03 -12.24
CA GLN A 246 -16.20 -5.10 -11.32
C GLN A 246 -14.88 -4.73 -12.05
N PRO A 247 -14.68 -3.45 -12.41
CA PRO A 247 -13.47 -3.02 -13.09
C PRO A 247 -12.25 -3.31 -12.21
N SER A 248 -11.30 -4.04 -12.78
CA SER A 248 -10.09 -4.50 -12.10
C SER A 248 -8.87 -3.85 -12.76
N PRO A 249 -8.51 -2.62 -12.38
CA PRO A 249 -7.33 -1.94 -12.91
C PRO A 249 -6.04 -2.66 -12.49
N THR A 250 -5.07 -2.69 -13.41
CA THR A 250 -3.71 -3.16 -13.12
C THR A 250 -2.86 -2.02 -12.58
N TYR A 251 -2.11 -2.30 -11.54
CA TYR A 251 -1.19 -1.39 -10.88
C TYR A 251 0.24 -1.87 -11.04
N ILE A 252 1.17 -0.91 -11.11
CA ILE A 252 2.60 -1.18 -11.21
C ILE A 252 3.40 -0.29 -10.28
N LEU A 253 4.43 -0.88 -9.67
CA LEU A 253 5.49 -0.20 -8.96
C LEU A 253 6.84 -0.59 -9.58
N ASP A 254 7.59 0.37 -10.11
CA ASP A 254 8.90 0.15 -10.74
C ASP A 254 10.00 0.57 -9.77
N VAL A 255 10.69 -0.42 -9.17
CA VAL A 255 11.78 -0.20 -8.20
C VAL A 255 13.17 -0.39 -8.83
N ARG A 256 13.27 -0.40 -10.16
CA ARG A 256 14.54 -0.64 -10.87
C ARG A 256 15.53 0.51 -10.68
N GLY A 257 16.79 0.17 -10.38
CA GLY A 257 17.88 1.14 -10.29
C GLY A 257 17.60 2.25 -9.28
N GLN A 258 17.73 3.51 -9.70
CA GLN A 258 17.49 4.69 -8.85
C GLN A 258 16.00 4.93 -8.53
N ARG A 259 15.07 4.15 -9.09
CA ARG A 259 13.64 4.32 -8.79
C ARG A 259 13.28 3.89 -7.38
N LEU A 260 13.97 2.92 -6.78
CA LEU A 260 13.76 2.56 -5.38
C LEU A 260 14.04 3.75 -4.45
N SER A 261 15.15 4.48 -4.65
CA SER A 261 15.43 5.67 -3.84
C SER A 261 14.36 6.75 -4.03
N HIS A 262 13.96 7.03 -5.27
CA HIS A 262 12.87 7.98 -5.56
C HIS A 262 11.53 7.56 -4.97
N TYR A 263 11.24 6.26 -4.94
CA TYR A 263 10.06 5.72 -4.31
C TYR A 263 10.08 5.99 -2.80
N LEU A 264 11.18 5.65 -2.12
CA LEU A 264 11.31 5.91 -0.69
C LEU A 264 11.29 7.42 -0.36
N ASP A 265 11.85 8.26 -1.25
CA ASP A 265 11.81 9.72 -1.14
C ASP A 265 10.38 10.26 -1.09
N GLN A 266 9.40 9.60 -1.73
CA GLN A 266 8.02 10.09 -1.71
C GLN A 266 7.41 10.10 -0.31
N PHE A 267 7.82 9.16 0.54
CA PHE A 267 7.28 9.06 1.90
C PHE A 267 8.04 9.96 2.89
N THR A 268 9.26 10.36 2.55
CA THR A 268 10.03 11.32 3.36
C THR A 268 9.76 12.77 2.95
N ASN A 269 9.45 13.00 1.67
CA ASN A 269 9.12 14.33 1.12
C ASN A 269 7.70 14.81 1.44
N SER A 270 6.81 13.97 1.98
CA SER A 270 5.56 14.41 2.63
C SER A 270 5.82 15.38 3.80
N ASN A 271 7.02 15.34 4.39
CA ASN A 271 7.45 16.31 5.39
C ASN A 271 7.87 17.66 4.80
N ASP A 272 8.13 17.79 3.50
CA ASP A 272 8.49 19.10 2.95
C ASP A 272 7.28 20.05 3.01
N ALA A 273 6.06 19.56 2.76
CA ALA A 273 4.85 20.35 2.92
C ALA A 273 4.57 20.71 4.40
N SER A 274 4.74 19.76 5.33
CA SER A 274 4.47 19.98 6.76
C SER A 274 5.55 20.86 7.43
N GLU A 275 6.84 20.61 7.18
CA GLU A 275 7.95 21.44 7.66
C GLU A 275 7.92 22.83 7.01
N ARG A 276 7.66 22.96 5.71
CA ARG A 276 7.48 24.29 5.07
C ARG A 276 6.29 25.02 5.66
N LEU A 277 5.17 24.33 5.87
CA LEU A 277 3.99 24.93 6.50
C LEU A 277 4.32 25.38 7.93
N GLU A 278 5.08 24.62 8.71
CA GLU A 278 5.54 25.05 10.02
C GLU A 278 6.50 26.24 9.95
N VAL A 279 7.44 26.25 9.01
CA VAL A 279 8.34 27.39 8.74
C VAL A 279 7.53 28.65 8.41
N ILE A 280 6.53 28.55 7.52
CA ILE A 280 5.63 29.65 7.16
C ILE A 280 4.80 30.11 8.35
N LEU A 281 4.23 29.18 9.12
CA LEU A 281 3.42 29.48 10.31
C LEU A 281 4.27 30.09 11.44
N ASN A 282 5.58 29.83 11.47
CA ASN A 282 6.54 30.41 12.40
C ASN A 282 7.18 31.71 11.89
N ALA A 283 7.12 31.99 10.59
CA ALA A 283 7.59 33.25 10.00
C ALA A 283 6.74 34.45 10.45
N TYR A 284 5.51 34.20 10.92
CA TYR A 284 4.60 35.20 11.44
C TYR A 284 4.27 34.94 12.92
N PRO A 285 4.00 36.00 13.71
CA PRO A 285 3.69 35.86 15.14
C PRO A 285 2.23 35.41 15.36
N PHE A 286 1.82 34.29 14.76
CA PHE A 286 0.50 33.71 14.96
C PHE A 286 0.38 33.06 16.34
N THR A 287 -0.79 33.24 16.96
CA THR A 287 -1.17 32.45 18.14
C THR A 287 -1.49 31.01 17.71
N VAL A 288 -1.47 30.07 18.65
CA VAL A 288 -1.83 28.66 18.41
C VAL A 288 -3.14 28.53 17.63
N ARG A 289 -4.17 29.26 18.08
CA ARG A 289 -5.49 29.23 17.44
C ARG A 289 -5.50 29.86 16.04
N GLU A 290 -4.68 30.87 15.80
CA GLU A 290 -4.56 31.46 14.46
C GLU A 290 -3.81 30.52 13.51
N LYS A 291 -2.82 29.75 13.98
CA LYS A 291 -2.15 28.73 13.16
C LYS A 291 -3.14 27.67 12.69
N GLU A 292 -4.00 27.17 13.58
CA GLU A 292 -5.07 26.22 13.23
C GLU A 292 -6.00 26.78 12.15
N VAL A 293 -6.42 28.04 12.30
CA VAL A 293 -7.26 28.71 11.30
C VAL A 293 -6.52 28.89 9.97
N VAL A 294 -5.22 29.21 9.96
CA VAL A 294 -4.42 29.32 8.73
C VAL A 294 -4.29 27.98 8.01
N LYS A 295 -4.07 26.88 8.73
CA LYS A 295 -4.00 25.53 8.13
C LYS A 295 -5.29 25.21 7.35
N LEU A 296 -6.44 25.38 8.01
CA LEU A 296 -7.74 25.16 7.37
C LEU A 296 -8.04 26.16 6.25
N ILE A 297 -7.45 27.36 6.29
CA ILE A 297 -7.58 28.33 5.18
C ILE A 297 -6.87 27.84 3.92
N LEU A 298 -5.67 27.25 4.07
CA LEU A 298 -4.85 26.73 2.99
C LEU A 298 -5.46 25.45 2.38
N GLU A 299 -6.21 24.69 3.17
CA GLU A 299 -7.06 23.58 2.73
C GLU A 299 -8.40 24.06 2.11
N GLU A 300 -8.52 25.35 1.81
CA GLU A 300 -9.67 25.98 1.14
C GLU A 300 -11.02 25.94 1.90
N TYR A 301 -11.04 25.58 3.18
CA TYR A 301 -12.29 25.57 3.97
C TYR A 301 -12.90 26.95 4.17
N SER A 302 -14.22 27.07 3.98
CA SER A 302 -14.98 28.29 4.30
C SER A 302 -14.99 28.60 5.80
N ASN A 303 -15.30 29.85 6.18
CA ASN A 303 -15.37 30.23 7.59
C ASN A 303 -16.41 29.42 8.39
N ILE A 304 -17.48 28.93 7.73
CA ILE A 304 -18.49 28.07 8.33
C ILE A 304 -17.89 26.70 8.63
N GLN A 305 -17.23 26.08 7.64
CA GLN A 305 -16.57 24.79 7.82
C GLN A 305 -15.44 24.84 8.86
N ILE A 306 -14.66 25.93 8.86
CA ILE A 306 -13.63 26.16 9.89
C ILE A 306 -14.27 26.25 11.27
N ALA A 307 -15.42 26.92 11.38
CA ALA A 307 -16.13 27.07 12.65
C ALA A 307 -16.64 25.73 13.18
N GLU A 308 -17.17 24.88 12.28
CA GLU A 308 -17.59 23.51 12.58
C GLU A 308 -16.43 22.65 13.05
N GLN A 309 -15.32 22.62 12.30
CA GLN A 309 -14.15 21.81 12.67
C GLN A 309 -13.50 22.26 13.97
N LEU A 310 -13.48 23.56 14.23
CA LEU A 310 -12.85 24.13 15.41
C LEU A 310 -13.83 24.25 16.61
N TYR A 311 -15.08 23.81 16.46
CA TYR A 311 -16.14 23.89 17.48
C TYR A 311 -16.33 25.30 18.05
N VAL A 312 -16.37 26.31 17.18
CA VAL A 312 -16.57 27.72 17.55
C VAL A 312 -17.64 28.37 16.67
N ALA A 313 -18.11 29.55 17.05
CA ALA A 313 -19.01 30.33 16.18
C ALA A 313 -18.27 30.89 14.96
N GLU A 314 -18.95 30.97 13.80
CA GLU A 314 -18.39 31.55 12.55
C GLU A 314 -17.85 32.97 12.75
N ILE A 315 -18.50 33.76 13.61
CA ILE A 315 -18.04 35.12 13.96
C ILE A 315 -16.67 35.13 14.67
N THR A 316 -16.35 34.07 15.41
CA THR A 316 -15.05 33.89 16.07
C THR A 316 -13.98 33.59 15.03
N VAL A 317 -14.28 32.75 14.05
CA VAL A 317 -13.38 32.50 12.91
C VAL A 317 -13.14 33.80 12.14
N LYS A 318 -14.18 34.57 11.81
CA LYS A 318 -14.04 35.88 11.15
C LYS A 318 -13.09 36.82 11.91
N LYS A 319 -13.15 36.83 13.25
CA LYS A 319 -12.21 37.60 14.09
C LYS A 319 -10.77 37.10 13.98
N HIS A 320 -10.55 35.78 14.00
CA HIS A 320 -9.22 35.20 13.78
C HIS A 320 -8.69 35.54 12.39
N VAL A 321 -9.48 35.37 11.33
CA VAL A 321 -9.09 35.74 9.95
C VAL A 321 -8.71 37.22 9.88
N GLY A 322 -9.49 38.12 10.47
CA GLY A 322 -9.16 39.55 10.49
C GLY A 322 -7.84 39.86 11.20
N ARG A 323 -7.47 39.12 12.24
CA ARG A 323 -6.17 39.26 12.92
C ARG A 323 -5.03 38.67 12.09
N ILE A 324 -5.23 37.53 11.47
CA ILE A 324 -4.27 36.87 10.57
C ILE A 324 -3.91 37.80 9.40
N LEU A 325 -4.93 38.36 8.72
CA LEU A 325 -4.73 39.30 7.61
C LEU A 325 -3.88 40.51 8.01
N LYS A 326 -4.11 41.04 9.23
CA LYS A 326 -3.31 42.14 9.78
C LYS A 326 -1.86 41.72 10.09
N LYS A 327 -1.65 40.51 10.60
CA LYS A 327 -0.31 40.00 10.94
C LYS A 327 0.56 39.71 9.70
N VAL A 328 -0.07 39.38 8.58
CA VAL A 328 0.62 39.09 7.30
C VAL A 328 0.66 40.32 6.37
N ASP A 329 0.03 41.42 6.77
CA ASP A 329 -0.10 42.67 6.00
C ASP A 329 -0.75 42.46 4.61
N VAL A 330 -1.93 41.83 4.60
CA VAL A 330 -2.72 41.56 3.38
C VAL A 330 -4.18 41.95 3.57
N LYS A 331 -4.88 42.26 2.48
CA LYS A 331 -6.23 42.85 2.53
C LYS A 331 -7.36 41.83 2.49
N ASN A 332 -7.11 40.63 1.95
CA ASN A 332 -8.13 39.61 1.78
C ASN A 332 -7.53 38.19 1.82
N ARG A 333 -8.42 37.19 1.94
CA ARG A 333 -8.08 35.78 2.05
C ARG A 333 -7.29 35.25 0.85
N THR A 334 -7.61 35.70 -0.36
CA THR A 334 -6.88 35.29 -1.57
C THR A 334 -5.44 35.79 -1.56
N GLN A 335 -5.21 37.04 -1.12
CA GLN A 335 -3.87 37.59 -0.93
C GLN A 335 -3.11 36.89 0.19
N LEU A 336 -3.80 36.47 1.27
CA LEU A 336 -3.21 35.66 2.33
C LEU A 336 -2.68 34.33 1.79
N ILE A 337 -3.54 33.56 1.11
CA ILE A 337 -3.15 32.29 0.50
C ILE A 337 -1.97 32.54 -0.44
N LYS A 338 -2.09 33.49 -1.36
CA LYS A 338 -1.01 33.83 -2.28
C LYS A 338 0.31 34.18 -1.57
N ARG A 339 0.29 35.01 -0.51
CA ARG A 339 1.51 35.40 0.22
C ARG A 339 2.14 34.23 0.96
N LEU A 340 1.33 33.38 1.59
CA LEU A 340 1.82 32.19 2.28
C LEU A 340 2.38 31.18 1.28
N MET A 341 1.82 31.12 0.06
CA MET A 341 2.30 30.26 -1.02
C MET A 341 3.48 30.85 -1.83
N GLU A 342 3.63 32.16 -1.94
CA GLU A 342 4.79 32.81 -2.59
C GLU A 342 6.07 32.68 -1.75
N SER A 343 5.95 32.23 -0.50
CA SER A 343 7.07 31.87 0.36
C SER A 343 7.56 30.42 0.10
N PHE A 344 7.06 29.75 -0.96
CA PHE A 344 7.48 28.42 -1.43
C PHE A 344 8.64 28.45 -2.43
#